data_AF-A0A662RRF2-F1
#
_entry.id   AF-A0A662RRF2-F1
#
_cell.length_a   1.000
_cell.length_b   1.000
_cell.length_c   1.000
_cell.angle_alpha   90.00
_cell.angle_beta   90.00
_cell.angle_gamma   90.00
#
_symmetry.space_group_name_H-M   'P 1'
#
loop_
_entity.id
_entity.type
_entity.pdbx_description
1 polymer ?
#
loop_
_entity_poly.entity_id
_entity_poly.type
_entity_poly.pdbx_seq_one_letter_code
_entity_poly.pdbx_strand_id
1 'polypeptide(L)'
;MEKELTRLIIEEEKCIGCGICVVVCDENRMNEEVIYGKGGRYKDELVLKVEEGKAKLVDAKKCKRAFEPPDFCRACVDHCPTGAMDLV
;
A
#
# COMPACT_ATOMS: atom_id res chain seq x y z
N MET A 1 -8.06 11.44 -7.83
CA MET A 1 -8.84 10.20 -7.72
C MET A 1 -8.33 9.27 -6.63
N GLU A 2 -7.16 8.65 -6.77
CA GLU A 2 -6.61 7.69 -5.78
C GLU A 2 -6.38 8.27 -4.37
N LYS A 3 -5.82 9.48 -4.32
CA LYS A 3 -5.64 10.27 -3.09
C LYS A 3 -6.97 10.64 -2.42
N GLU A 4 -8.05 10.81 -3.18
CA GLU A 4 -9.35 11.22 -2.62
C GLU A 4 -10.06 10.06 -1.90
N LEU A 5 -9.91 8.84 -2.44
CA LEU A 5 -10.50 7.62 -1.87
C LEU A 5 -9.81 7.19 -0.57
N THR A 6 -8.48 7.23 -0.56
CA THR A 6 -7.69 6.67 0.56
C THR A 6 -7.14 7.75 1.48
N ARG A 7 -7.04 9.00 1.02
CA ARG A 7 -6.25 10.06 1.65
C ARG A 7 -4.78 9.70 1.91
N LEU A 8 -4.27 8.66 1.23
CA LEU A 8 -2.86 8.27 1.31
C LEU A 8 -2.01 9.15 0.38
N ILE A 9 -0.90 9.64 0.90
CA ILE A 9 0.15 10.33 0.15
C ILE A 9 1.40 9.46 0.16
N ILE A 10 2.07 9.34 -0.98
CA ILE A 10 3.36 8.66 -1.12
C ILE A 10 4.37 9.65 -1.71
N GLU A 11 5.40 9.97 -0.93
CA GLU A 11 6.55 10.81 -1.32
C GLU A 11 7.61 9.93 -1.98
N GLU A 12 7.63 9.89 -3.32
CA GLU A 12 8.49 8.99 -4.09
C GLU A 12 9.98 9.23 -3.84
N GLU A 13 10.38 10.47 -3.60
CA GLU A 13 11.75 10.88 -3.28
C GLU A 13 12.27 10.27 -1.97
N LYS A 14 11.38 10.06 -0.99
CA LYS A 14 11.71 9.39 0.29
C LYS A 14 11.58 7.86 0.22
N CYS A 15 10.86 7.35 -0.78
CA CYS A 15 10.59 5.92 -0.91
C CYS A 15 11.86 5.17 -1.37
N ILE A 16 12.24 4.13 -0.63
CA ILE A 16 13.41 3.27 -0.96
C ILE A 16 13.01 1.91 -1.53
N GLY A 17 11.72 1.69 -1.86
CA GLY A 17 11.28 0.45 -2.48
C GLY A 17 11.33 -0.80 -1.60
N CYS A 18 11.43 -0.66 -0.27
CA CYS A 18 11.60 -1.79 0.66
C CYS A 18 10.43 -2.79 0.70
N GLY A 19 9.25 -2.44 0.17
CA GLY A 19 8.10 -3.34 0.12
C GLY A 19 7.37 -3.58 1.45
N ILE A 20 7.80 -2.96 2.56
CA ILE A 20 7.14 -3.13 3.86
C ILE A 20 5.64 -2.79 3.78
N CYS A 21 5.29 -1.69 3.09
CA CYS A 21 3.90 -1.28 2.87
C CYS A 21 3.05 -2.33 2.12
N VAL A 22 3.68 -3.14 1.27
CA VAL A 22 3.02 -4.21 0.52
C VAL A 22 2.69 -5.37 1.46
N VAL A 23 3.61 -5.73 2.36
CA VAL A 23 3.43 -6.90 3.25
C VAL A 23 2.63 -6.60 4.51
N VAL A 24 2.63 -5.36 5.02
CA VAL A 24 1.82 -4.97 6.20
C VAL A 24 0.37 -4.62 5.87
N CYS A 25 0.03 -4.47 4.59
CA CYS A 25 -1.34 -4.17 4.17
C CYS A 25 -2.17 -5.45 4.22
N ASP A 26 -3.16 -5.51 5.12
CA ASP A 26 -4.03 -6.69 5.28
C ASP A 26 -4.71 -7.12 3.98
N GLU A 27 -5.12 -6.15 3.15
CA GLU A 27 -5.80 -6.40 1.88
C GLU A 27 -4.84 -6.97 0.84
N ASN A 28 -3.57 -6.54 0.84
CA ASN A 28 -2.54 -7.20 0.04
C ASN A 28 -2.24 -8.63 0.55
N ARG A 29 -2.29 -8.85 1.88
CA ARG A 29 -2.02 -10.18 2.47
C ARG A 29 -3.10 -11.22 2.15
N MET A 30 -4.21 -10.82 1.53
CA MET A 30 -5.16 -11.76 0.92
C MET A 30 -4.57 -12.48 -0.31
N ASN A 31 -3.46 -11.98 -0.85
CA ASN A 31 -2.66 -12.66 -1.87
C ASN A 31 -1.67 -13.64 -1.22
N GLU A 32 -1.63 -14.88 -1.73
CA GLU A 32 -0.80 -15.95 -1.20
C GLU A 32 0.72 -15.67 -1.28
N GLU A 33 1.20 -15.01 -2.33
CA GLU A 33 2.63 -14.70 -2.42
C GLU A 33 3.03 -13.62 -1.41
N VAL A 34 2.15 -12.63 -1.18
CA VAL A 34 2.39 -11.55 -0.21
C VAL A 34 2.44 -12.07 1.22
N ILE A 35 1.53 -12.98 1.60
CA ILE A 35 1.53 -13.54 2.97
C ILE A 35 2.81 -14.33 3.28
N TYR A 36 3.48 -14.88 2.26
CA TYR A 36 4.80 -15.51 2.39
C TYR A 36 5.98 -14.53 2.36
N GLY A 37 5.72 -13.22 2.43
CA GLY A 37 6.75 -12.17 2.49
C GLY A 37 7.37 -11.85 1.14
N LYS A 38 6.80 -12.32 0.03
CA LYS A 38 7.21 -11.89 -1.31
C LYS A 38 6.44 -10.62 -1.70
N GLY A 39 6.86 -10.01 -2.80
CA GLY A 39 5.96 -9.10 -3.53
C GLY A 39 4.89 -9.90 -4.28
N GLY A 40 3.74 -9.29 -4.54
CA GLY A 40 2.78 -9.89 -5.47
C GLY A 40 3.29 -9.84 -6.92
N ARG A 41 2.78 -10.75 -7.74
CA ARG A 41 3.12 -10.87 -9.17
C ARG A 41 2.39 -9.83 -10.01
N TYR A 42 2.76 -9.74 -11.29
CA TYR A 42 2.21 -8.74 -12.21
C TYR A 42 0.69 -8.82 -12.37
N LYS A 43 0.12 -10.03 -12.30
CA LYS A 43 -1.34 -10.25 -12.46
C LYS A 43 -2.10 -10.14 -11.13
N ASP A 44 -1.41 -9.87 -10.04
CA ASP A 44 -2.01 -9.92 -8.72
C ASP A 44 -2.78 -8.63 -8.44
N GLU A 45 -3.89 -8.84 -7.77
CA GLU A 45 -4.93 -7.86 -7.57
C GLU A 45 -4.70 -7.17 -6.20
N LEU A 46 -3.72 -6.25 -6.15
CA LEU A 46 -3.17 -5.65 -4.92
C LEU A 46 -3.66 -4.22 -4.68
N VAL A 47 -3.56 -3.74 -3.44
CA VAL A 47 -3.67 -2.31 -3.07
C VAL A 47 -2.39 -1.56 -3.41
N LEU A 48 -1.25 -2.06 -2.92
CA LEU A 48 0.07 -1.45 -3.06
C LEU A 48 1.03 -2.40 -3.76
N LYS A 49 1.93 -1.86 -4.58
CA LYS A 49 3.00 -2.62 -5.24
C LYS A 49 4.29 -1.81 -5.25
N VAL A 50 5.43 -2.49 -5.33
CA VAL A 50 6.70 -1.84 -5.65
C VAL A 50 6.94 -1.96 -7.15
N GLU A 51 6.98 -0.83 -7.84
CA GLU A 51 7.26 -0.73 -9.27
C GLU A 51 8.40 0.27 -9.47
N GLU A 52 9.38 -0.09 -10.29
CA GLU A 52 10.57 0.74 -10.55
C GLU A 52 11.29 1.20 -9.26
N GLY A 53 11.27 0.34 -8.23
CA GLY A 53 11.90 0.64 -6.93
C GLY A 53 11.11 1.62 -6.05
N LYS A 54 9.86 1.93 -6.38
CA LYS A 54 9.00 2.84 -5.62
C LYS A 54 7.66 2.20 -5.29
N ALA A 55 7.12 2.51 -4.11
CA ALA A 55 5.77 2.11 -3.75
C ALA A 55 4.76 2.88 -4.60
N LYS A 56 3.81 2.16 -5.20
CA LYS A 56 2.70 2.70 -5.99
C LYS A 56 1.40 2.14 -5.43
N LEU A 57 0.39 3.00 -5.34
CA LEU A 57 -0.99 2.56 -5.12
C LEU A 57 -1.51 2.08 -6.47
N VAL A 58 -1.91 0.81 -6.56
CA VAL A 58 -2.33 0.19 -7.83
C VAL A 58 -3.83 -0.11 -7.86
N ASP A 59 -4.48 -0.26 -6.69
CA ASP A 59 -5.94 -0.28 -6.57
C ASP A 59 -6.39 0.40 -5.27
N ALA A 60 -6.77 1.67 -5.38
CA ALA A 60 -7.27 2.46 -4.27
C ALA A 60 -8.58 1.91 -3.66
N LYS A 61 -9.42 1.23 -4.46
CA LYS A 61 -10.74 0.75 -4.00
C LYS A 61 -10.63 -0.41 -3.03
N LYS A 62 -9.52 -1.15 -3.09
CA LYS A 62 -9.21 -2.25 -2.18
C LYS A 62 -8.59 -1.80 -0.87
N CYS A 63 -8.19 -0.54 -0.76
CA CYS A 63 -7.74 -0.02 0.52
C CYS A 63 -8.93 0.03 1.48
N LYS A 64 -8.78 -0.50 2.70
CA LYS A 64 -9.78 -0.40 3.78
C LYS A 64 -10.34 1.01 3.99
N ARG A 65 -9.53 2.04 3.75
CA ARG A 65 -9.92 3.45 3.86
C ARG A 65 -10.89 3.92 2.77
N ALA A 66 -11.03 3.17 1.68
CA ALA A 66 -11.93 3.45 0.57
C ALA A 66 -13.25 2.65 0.67
N PHE A 67 -13.43 1.81 1.69
CA PHE A 67 -14.67 1.07 1.93
C PHE A 67 -15.80 2.00 2.39
N GLU A 68 -17.04 1.49 2.37
CA GLU A 68 -18.22 2.20 2.86
C GLU A 68 -18.96 1.34 3.90
N PRO A 69 -18.89 1.69 5.20
CA PRO A 69 -18.14 2.81 5.78
C PRO A 69 -16.61 2.63 5.71
N PRO A 70 -15.82 3.71 5.71
CA PRO A 70 -14.38 3.62 5.65
C PRO A 70 -13.81 3.08 6.96
N ASP A 71 -12.94 2.08 6.85
CA ASP A 71 -12.26 1.49 8.00
C ASP A 71 -11.04 2.32 8.41
N PHE A 72 -10.77 2.38 9.72
CA PHE A 72 -9.56 2.99 10.24
C PHE A 72 -8.35 2.09 9.97
N CYS A 73 -7.44 2.53 9.11
CA CYS A 73 -6.17 1.85 8.83
C CYS A 73 -5.04 2.85 8.63
N ARG A 74 -3.85 2.54 9.17
CA ARG A 74 -2.61 3.32 9.00
C ARG A 74 -1.35 2.45 8.85
N ALA A 75 -1.50 1.14 8.63
CA ALA A 75 -0.38 0.18 8.68
C ALA A 75 0.81 0.55 7.77
N CYS A 76 0.54 1.05 6.56
CA CYS A 76 1.60 1.47 5.64
C CYS A 76 2.38 2.71 6.15
N VAL A 77 1.70 3.65 6.80
CA VAL A 77 2.33 4.85 7.40
C VAL A 77 3.11 4.47 8.65
N ASP A 78 2.49 3.72 9.56
CA ASP A 78 3.08 3.35 10.86
C ASP A 78 4.37 2.50 10.68
N HIS A 79 4.48 1.74 9.59
CA HIS A 79 5.65 0.88 9.30
C HIS A 79 6.59 1.42 8.22
N CYS A 80 6.40 2.65 7.73
CA CYS A 80 7.32 3.22 6.74
C CYS A 80 8.66 3.62 7.40
N PRO A 81 9.80 3.00 7.05
CA PRO A 81 11.07 3.31 7.71
C PRO A 81 11.64 4.68 7.31
N THR A 82 11.18 5.25 6.19
CA THR A 82 11.70 6.52 5.67
C THR A 82 10.72 7.68 5.81
N GLY A 83 9.53 7.45 6.38
CA GLY A 83 8.48 8.47 6.44
C GLY A 83 8.00 8.93 5.06
N ALA A 84 8.04 8.04 4.07
CA ALA A 84 7.60 8.32 2.70
C ALA A 84 6.07 8.23 2.51
N MET A 85 5.31 7.87 3.54
CA MET A 85 3.86 7.70 3.46
C MET A 85 3.18 8.49 4.56
N ASP A 86 2.10 9.18 4.22
CA ASP A 86 1.31 10.00 5.16
C ASP A 86 -0.20 9.94 4.83
N LEU A 87 -1.05 10.36 5.76
CA LEU A 87 -2.51 10.41 5.61
C LEU A 87 -3.05 11.84 5.79
N VAL A 88 -3.99 12.25 4.94
CA VAL A 88 -4.65 13.57 4.98
C VAL A 88 -6.16 13.54 5.17
#